data_AF-A0A6I2QPN3-F1
#
_entry.id   AF-A0A6I2QPN3-F1
#
_cell.length_a   1.000
_cell.length_b   1.000
_cell.length_c   1.000
_cell.angle_alpha   90.00
_cell.angle_beta   90.00
_cell.angle_gamma   90.00
#
_symmetry.space_group_name_H-M   'P 1'
#
loop_
_entity.id
_entity.type
_entity.pdbx_description
1 polymer ?
#
loop_
_entity_poly.entity_id
_entity_poly.type
_entity_poly.pdbx_seq_one_letter_code
_entity_poly.pdbx_strand_id
1 'polypeptide(L)'
;MKLEGKTVDESLKEVMEELDSYFSSEEADLIRNNMKKSITEENTVIATKSAVKSSTIADLAIANTAIAWFKANGYTFSAMLLSKSLYGDTSKKFVPTNSQKEFFYRTKAYNSLKNKKAYPPGSVKNGEFQNRFNRDEADAYYSIHGFTANMTSNRVIINDTYDYKYDNSRTASAFAINACYRLQMAGRLKTYKIAIPLKR
;
A
#
# COMPACT_ATOMS: atom_id res chain seq x y z
N MET A 1 -13.06 4.71 -16.04
CA MET A 1 -11.97 3.83 -16.54
C MET A 1 -12.30 2.40 -16.12
N LYS A 2 -12.27 1.41 -17.03
CA LYS A 2 -12.40 -0.01 -16.66
C LYS A 2 -11.01 -0.57 -16.33
N LEU A 3 -10.83 -1.10 -15.14
CA LEU A 3 -9.63 -1.74 -14.60
C LEU A 3 -9.87 -3.25 -14.58
N GLU A 4 -9.19 -4.03 -15.42
CA GLU A 4 -9.32 -5.51 -15.46
C GLU A 4 -10.75 -6.06 -15.28
N GLY A 5 -11.75 -5.40 -15.88
CA GLY A 5 -13.16 -5.80 -15.80
C GLY A 5 -14.00 -5.17 -14.68
N LYS A 6 -13.40 -4.42 -13.74
CA LYS A 6 -14.08 -3.65 -12.68
C LYS A 6 -13.98 -2.14 -12.92
N THR A 7 -14.93 -1.39 -12.39
CA THR A 7 -14.88 0.07 -12.30
C THR A 7 -14.07 0.50 -11.08
N VAL A 8 -13.65 1.77 -11.07
CA VAL A 8 -12.98 2.37 -9.91
C VAL A 8 -13.86 2.27 -8.66
N ASP A 9 -15.15 2.59 -8.78
CA ASP A 9 -16.10 2.56 -7.66
C ASP A 9 -16.30 1.16 -7.08
N GLU A 10 -16.37 0.14 -7.93
CA GLU A 10 -16.46 -1.26 -7.50
C GLU A 10 -15.21 -1.69 -6.73
N SER A 11 -14.01 -1.35 -7.23
CA SER A 11 -12.76 -1.66 -6.51
C SER A 11 -12.64 -0.90 -5.19
N LEU A 12 -13.04 0.37 -5.13
CA LEU A 12 -13.04 1.14 -3.88
C LEU A 12 -14.05 0.57 -2.87
N LYS A 13 -15.21 0.10 -3.33
CA LYS A 13 -16.19 -0.58 -2.49
C LYS A 13 -15.61 -1.83 -1.85
N GLU A 14 -14.94 -2.68 -2.63
CA GLU A 14 -14.27 -3.88 -2.11
C GLU A 14 -13.18 -3.53 -1.09
N VAL A 15 -12.41 -2.47 -1.33
CA VAL A 15 -11.44 -1.98 -0.33
C VAL A 15 -12.16 -1.60 0.97
N MET A 16 -13.23 -0.81 0.90
CA MET A 16 -14.01 -0.39 2.07
C MET A 16 -14.63 -1.55 2.87
N GLU A 17 -15.02 -2.62 2.19
CA GLU A 17 -15.57 -3.85 2.78
C GLU A 17 -14.50 -4.70 3.48
N GLU A 18 -13.25 -4.65 3.01
CA GLU A 18 -12.14 -5.42 3.57
C GLU A 18 -11.32 -4.68 4.64
N LEU A 19 -11.61 -3.40 4.91
CA LEU A 19 -10.84 -2.58 5.86
C LEU A 19 -10.75 -3.20 7.26
N ASP A 20 -11.83 -3.79 7.76
CA ASP A 20 -11.87 -4.41 9.11
C ASP A 20 -10.98 -5.66 9.20
N SER A 21 -10.65 -6.27 8.06
CA SER A 21 -9.68 -7.37 8.02
C SER A 21 -8.23 -6.87 8.03
N TYR A 22 -8.00 -5.58 7.77
CA TYR A 22 -6.68 -4.95 7.68
C TYR A 22 -6.32 -4.08 8.87
N PHE A 23 -7.30 -3.39 9.46
CA PHE A 23 -7.11 -2.36 10.47
C PHE A 23 -7.98 -2.60 11.71
N SER A 24 -7.71 -1.89 12.81
CA SER A 24 -8.67 -1.89 13.93
C SER A 24 -9.97 -1.23 13.49
N SER A 25 -11.09 -1.53 14.16
CA SER A 25 -12.39 -0.96 13.81
C SER A 25 -12.37 0.57 13.76
N GLU A 26 -11.67 1.22 14.69
CA GLU A 26 -11.57 2.69 14.69
C GLU A 26 -10.81 3.22 13.47
N GLU A 27 -9.71 2.57 13.09
CA GLU A 27 -8.90 2.96 11.94
C GLU A 27 -9.64 2.63 10.61
N ALA A 28 -10.31 1.49 10.55
CA ALA A 28 -11.13 1.08 9.42
C ALA A 28 -12.28 2.08 9.20
N ASP A 29 -12.99 2.47 10.27
CA ASP A 29 -14.04 3.49 10.21
C ASP A 29 -13.51 4.84 9.76
N LEU A 30 -12.36 5.27 10.28
CA LEU A 30 -11.69 6.51 9.87
C LEU A 30 -11.38 6.51 8.38
N ILE A 31 -10.71 5.46 7.89
CA ILE A 31 -10.35 5.32 6.47
C ILE A 31 -11.61 5.31 5.61
N ARG A 32 -12.63 4.52 6.01
CA ARG A 32 -13.90 4.37 5.26
C ARG A 32 -14.64 5.69 5.13
N ASN A 33 -14.76 6.45 6.23
CA ASN A 33 -15.48 7.71 6.25
C ASN A 33 -14.75 8.79 5.43
N ASN A 34 -13.42 8.86 5.55
CA ASN A 34 -12.62 9.80 4.76
C ASN A 34 -12.61 9.46 3.27
N MET A 35 -12.59 8.17 2.91
CA MET A 35 -12.70 7.73 1.52
C MET A 35 -14.08 8.07 0.93
N LYS A 36 -15.18 7.79 1.64
CA LYS A 36 -16.53 8.18 1.22
C LYS A 36 -16.66 9.69 1.00
N LYS A 37 -16.08 10.49 1.89
CA LYS A 37 -16.05 11.95 1.78
C LYS A 37 -15.32 12.38 0.51
N SER A 38 -14.13 11.83 0.24
CA SER A 38 -13.36 12.09 -0.98
C SER A 38 -14.18 11.80 -2.24
N ILE A 39 -14.79 10.61 -2.33
CA ILE A 39 -15.61 10.21 -3.48
C ILE A 39 -16.80 11.16 -3.68
N THR A 40 -17.44 11.58 -2.59
CA THR A 40 -18.58 12.50 -2.64
C THR A 40 -18.15 13.88 -3.16
N GLU A 41 -17.02 14.40 -2.68
CA GLU A 41 -16.45 15.67 -3.12
C GLU A 41 -16.08 15.63 -4.62
N GLU A 42 -15.44 14.55 -5.07
CA GLU A 42 -15.11 14.32 -6.48
C GLU A 42 -16.36 14.32 -7.37
N ASN A 43 -17.39 13.54 -7.02
CA ASN A 43 -18.63 13.46 -7.77
C ASN A 43 -19.39 14.79 -7.84
N THR A 44 -19.37 15.57 -6.75
CA THR A 44 -20.02 16.89 -6.69
C THR A 44 -19.35 17.88 -7.65
N VAL A 45 -18.03 17.86 -7.74
CA VAL A 45 -17.26 18.74 -8.62
C VAL A 45 -17.50 18.39 -10.08
N ILE A 46 -17.50 17.10 -10.42
CA ILE A 46 -17.81 16.60 -11.76
C ILE A 46 -19.23 17.03 -12.18
N ALA A 47 -20.23 16.82 -11.30
CA ALA A 47 -21.62 17.14 -11.59
C ALA A 47 -21.86 18.65 -11.79
N THR A 48 -21.21 19.49 -10.99
CA THR A 48 -21.40 20.95 -11.04
C THR A 48 -20.59 21.63 -12.14
N LYS A 49 -19.71 20.90 -12.86
CA LYS A 49 -18.73 21.47 -13.81
C LYS A 49 -17.96 22.66 -13.21
N SER A 50 -17.81 22.68 -11.88
CA SER A 50 -17.20 23.79 -11.19
C SER A 50 -15.77 23.95 -11.69
N ALA A 51 -15.40 25.15 -12.13
CA ALA A 51 -14.03 25.50 -12.57
C ALA A 51 -13.00 25.44 -11.43
N VAL A 52 -13.39 24.91 -10.26
CA VAL A 52 -12.52 24.55 -9.15
C VAL A 52 -11.65 23.38 -9.59
N LYS A 53 -10.63 23.70 -10.39
CA LYS A 53 -9.34 23.05 -10.37
C LYS A 53 -8.70 23.32 -9.00
N SER A 54 -9.31 22.86 -7.90
CA SER A 54 -8.48 22.64 -6.73
C SER A 54 -7.65 21.41 -7.09
N SER A 55 -6.34 21.60 -7.22
CA SER A 55 -5.38 20.50 -7.40
C SER A 55 -5.69 19.35 -6.44
N THR A 56 -6.18 19.67 -5.24
CA THR A 56 -6.70 18.72 -4.24
C THR A 56 -7.70 17.70 -4.79
N ILE A 57 -8.72 18.10 -5.54
CA ILE A 57 -9.76 17.16 -6.02
C ILE A 57 -9.18 16.24 -7.10
N ALA A 58 -8.36 16.79 -8.00
CA ALA A 58 -7.67 16.00 -9.00
C ALA A 58 -6.68 15.01 -8.37
N ASP A 59 -5.95 15.45 -7.33
CA ASP A 59 -5.04 14.63 -6.54
C ASP A 59 -5.80 13.48 -5.85
N LEU A 60 -6.95 13.77 -5.24
CA LEU A 60 -7.80 12.76 -4.61
C LEU A 60 -8.35 11.73 -5.61
N ALA A 61 -8.82 12.18 -6.78
CA ALA A 61 -9.27 11.28 -7.84
C ALA A 61 -8.14 10.39 -8.37
N ILE A 62 -6.93 10.94 -8.51
CA ILE A 62 -5.72 10.17 -8.86
C ILE A 62 -5.41 9.14 -7.77
N ALA A 63 -5.53 9.53 -6.50
CA ALA A 63 -5.27 8.67 -5.35
C ALA A 63 -6.25 7.49 -5.28
N ASN A 64 -7.54 7.77 -5.42
CA ASN A 64 -8.60 6.77 -5.45
C ASN A 64 -8.47 5.84 -6.66
N THR A 65 -8.07 6.37 -7.81
CA THR A 65 -7.75 5.55 -8.99
C THR A 65 -6.56 4.62 -8.74
N ALA A 66 -5.53 5.06 -8.02
CA ALA A 66 -4.38 4.22 -7.68
C ALA A 66 -4.76 3.10 -6.69
N ILE A 67 -5.56 3.39 -5.65
CA ILE A 67 -6.11 2.37 -4.75
C ILE A 67 -6.91 1.34 -5.54
N ALA A 68 -7.83 1.80 -6.38
CA ALA A 68 -8.66 0.94 -7.21
C ALA A 68 -7.82 0.07 -8.15
N TRP A 69 -6.78 0.63 -8.77
CA TRP A 69 -5.87 -0.12 -9.64
C TRP A 69 -5.16 -1.23 -8.87
N PHE A 70 -4.60 -0.94 -7.69
CA PHE A 70 -3.97 -1.97 -6.86
C PHE A 70 -4.95 -3.08 -6.51
N LYS A 71 -6.16 -2.72 -6.07
CA LYS A 71 -7.19 -3.71 -5.71
C LYS A 71 -7.60 -4.57 -6.91
N ALA A 72 -7.88 -3.96 -8.06
CA ALA A 72 -8.32 -4.65 -9.26
C ALA A 72 -7.30 -5.68 -9.76
N ASN A 73 -6.01 -5.37 -9.63
CA ASN A 73 -4.89 -6.27 -10.02
C ASN A 73 -4.52 -7.29 -8.93
N GLY A 74 -5.27 -7.35 -7.83
CA GLY A 74 -5.05 -8.27 -6.72
C GLY A 74 -3.88 -7.90 -5.79
N TYR A 75 -3.41 -6.65 -5.84
CA TYR A 75 -2.41 -6.08 -4.93
C TYR A 75 -3.08 -5.48 -3.69
N THR A 76 -3.80 -6.33 -2.94
CA THR A 76 -4.65 -5.89 -1.83
C THR A 76 -3.83 -5.26 -0.70
N PHE A 77 -2.64 -5.79 -0.39
CA PHE A 77 -1.79 -5.21 0.65
C PHE A 77 -1.39 -3.77 0.31
N SER A 78 -1.04 -3.52 -0.96
CA SER A 78 -0.74 -2.19 -1.50
C SER A 78 -1.93 -1.24 -1.46
N ALA A 79 -3.11 -1.71 -1.87
CA ALA A 79 -4.32 -0.91 -1.82
C ALA A 79 -4.65 -0.47 -0.37
N MET A 80 -4.48 -1.38 0.59
CA MET A 80 -4.77 -1.11 2.00
C MET A 80 -3.77 -0.13 2.61
N LEU A 81 -2.47 -0.31 2.38
CA LEU A 81 -1.46 0.63 2.88
C LEU A 81 -1.61 2.02 2.25
N LEU A 82 -1.91 2.10 0.96
CA LEU A 82 -2.19 3.37 0.31
C LEU A 82 -3.43 4.06 0.92
N SER A 83 -4.49 3.29 1.20
CA SER A 83 -5.69 3.80 1.87
C SER A 83 -5.37 4.37 3.26
N LYS A 84 -4.51 3.69 4.03
CA LYS A 84 -4.03 4.22 5.32
C LYS A 84 -3.22 5.50 5.16
N SER A 85 -2.31 5.57 4.17
CA SER A 85 -1.49 6.77 3.91
C SER A 85 -2.33 8.01 3.61
N LEU A 86 -3.43 7.83 2.88
CA LEU A 86 -4.34 8.90 2.46
C LEU A 86 -5.33 9.29 3.56
N TYR A 87 -5.95 8.30 4.18
CA TYR A 87 -7.20 8.48 4.90
C TYR A 87 -7.12 8.07 6.38
N GLY A 88 -6.06 7.39 6.79
CA GLY A 88 -5.90 6.84 8.14
C GLY A 88 -4.97 7.66 9.06
N ASP A 89 -4.74 7.14 10.26
CA ASP A 89 -3.79 7.67 11.24
C ASP A 89 -2.38 7.16 10.96
N THR A 90 -1.52 8.01 10.40
CA THR A 90 -0.13 7.69 10.07
C THR A 90 0.85 7.91 11.23
N SER A 91 0.38 8.38 12.39
CA SER A 91 1.23 8.52 13.59
C SER A 91 1.62 7.16 14.18
N LYS A 92 0.78 6.14 13.96
CA LYS A 92 0.99 4.78 14.46
C LYS A 92 1.68 3.92 13.41
N LYS A 93 2.64 3.13 13.88
CA LYS A 93 3.29 2.08 13.09
C LYS A 93 2.27 1.02 12.67
N PHE A 94 2.26 0.67 11.39
CA PHE A 94 1.46 -0.46 10.90
C PHE A 94 2.17 -1.80 11.18
N VAL A 95 1.43 -2.73 11.77
CA VAL A 95 1.89 -4.10 12.05
C VAL A 95 0.81 -5.04 11.55
N PRO A 96 1.08 -5.85 10.50
CA PRO A 96 0.06 -6.70 9.93
C PRO A 96 -0.30 -7.87 10.86
N THR A 97 -1.55 -8.31 10.79
CA THR A 97 -2.04 -9.50 11.50
C THR A 97 -1.44 -10.78 10.93
N ASN A 98 -1.70 -11.92 11.59
CA ASN A 98 -1.16 -13.20 11.14
C ASN A 98 -1.69 -13.64 9.76
N SER A 99 -2.95 -13.35 9.44
CA SER A 99 -3.52 -13.66 8.12
C SER A 99 -2.93 -12.76 7.04
N GLN A 100 -2.84 -11.45 7.32
CA GLN A 100 -2.27 -10.46 6.40
C GLN A 100 -0.82 -10.75 6.05
N LYS A 101 -0.05 -11.40 6.95
CA LYS A 101 1.36 -11.69 6.69
C LYS A 101 1.60 -13.03 5.98
N GLU A 102 0.57 -13.82 5.68
CA GLU A 102 0.75 -15.15 5.08
C GLU A 102 1.43 -15.10 3.71
N PHE A 103 1.08 -14.12 2.88
CA PHE A 103 1.64 -14.01 1.54
C PHE A 103 3.15 -13.71 1.55
N PHE A 104 3.65 -13.00 2.58
CA PHE A 104 5.09 -12.75 2.72
C PHE A 104 5.91 -14.04 2.82
N TYR A 105 5.37 -15.12 3.38
CA TYR A 105 6.10 -16.40 3.44
C TYR A 105 6.36 -17.02 2.06
N ARG A 106 5.63 -16.58 1.03
CA ARG A 106 5.79 -17.03 -0.36
C ARG A 106 6.73 -16.11 -1.16
N THR A 107 7.20 -15.01 -0.57
CA THR A 107 8.13 -14.08 -1.23
C THR A 107 9.56 -14.63 -1.24
N LYS A 108 10.26 -14.43 -2.36
CA LYS A 108 11.69 -14.75 -2.49
C LYS A 108 12.52 -13.90 -1.53
N ALA A 109 12.17 -12.62 -1.38
CA ALA A 109 12.82 -11.73 -0.43
C ALA A 109 12.85 -12.35 0.98
N TYR A 110 11.69 -12.72 1.53
CA TYR A 110 11.63 -13.39 2.82
C TYR A 110 12.34 -14.76 2.84
N ASN A 111 12.14 -15.57 1.80
CA ASN A 111 12.74 -16.91 1.73
C ASN A 111 14.27 -16.87 1.81
N SER A 112 14.90 -15.85 1.24
CA SER A 112 16.35 -15.64 1.32
C SER A 112 16.84 -15.41 2.76
N LEU A 113 16.02 -14.76 3.60
CA LEU A 113 16.37 -14.33 4.97
C LEU A 113 16.26 -15.45 6.01
N LYS A 114 15.61 -16.57 5.67
CA LYS A 114 15.47 -17.73 6.57
C LYS A 114 16.78 -18.44 6.87
N ASN A 115 17.84 -18.23 6.08
CA ASN A 115 19.12 -18.88 6.28
C ASN A 115 19.77 -18.45 7.62
N LYS A 116 19.66 -19.32 8.64
CA LYS A 116 20.17 -19.06 10.00
C LYS A 116 21.69 -18.93 10.08
N LYS A 117 22.42 -19.59 9.16
CA LYS A 117 23.89 -19.50 9.09
C LYS A 117 24.33 -18.16 8.49
N ALA A 118 23.67 -17.73 7.41
CA ALA A 118 23.98 -16.46 6.76
C ALA A 118 23.53 -15.24 7.57
N TYR A 119 22.44 -15.36 8.33
CA TYR A 119 21.83 -14.26 9.05
C TYR A 119 21.57 -14.62 10.53
N PRO A 120 22.59 -14.77 11.39
CA PRO A 120 22.40 -15.19 12.78
C PRO A 120 21.52 -14.22 13.60
N PRO A 121 20.94 -14.64 14.73
CA PRO A 121 20.20 -13.73 15.63
C PRO A 121 21.02 -12.48 15.99
N GLY A 122 20.39 -11.31 15.94
CA GLY A 122 21.05 -10.01 16.12
C GLY A 122 21.54 -9.36 14.83
N SER A 123 21.60 -10.10 13.71
CA SER A 123 22.04 -9.51 12.44
C SER A 123 20.97 -8.61 11.80
N VAL A 124 21.43 -7.61 11.06
CA VAL A 124 20.60 -6.70 10.26
C VAL A 124 20.95 -6.85 8.78
N LYS A 125 19.95 -6.87 7.90
CA LYS A 125 20.13 -6.99 6.45
C LYS A 125 19.16 -6.10 5.69
N ASN A 126 19.68 -5.30 4.77
CA ASN A 126 18.84 -4.63 3.77
C ASN A 126 18.44 -5.61 2.67
N GLY A 127 17.19 -5.53 2.24
CA GLY A 127 16.62 -6.34 1.17
C GLY A 127 15.63 -5.52 0.34
N GLU A 128 15.18 -6.14 -0.74
CA GLU A 128 14.17 -5.59 -1.63
C GLU A 128 13.19 -6.70 -2.02
N PHE A 129 11.93 -6.35 -2.17
CA PHE A 129 10.99 -7.16 -2.95
C PHE A 129 11.21 -6.89 -4.43
N GLN A 130 10.78 -7.81 -5.30
CA GLN A 130 10.96 -7.68 -6.75
C GLN A 130 9.66 -7.88 -7.53
N ASN A 131 9.35 -6.95 -8.43
CA ASN A 131 8.15 -6.97 -9.28
C ASN A 131 8.22 -7.96 -10.47
N ARG A 132 8.78 -9.16 -10.29
CA ARG A 132 9.02 -10.10 -11.40
C ARG A 132 8.79 -11.58 -11.07
N PHE A 133 8.56 -11.95 -9.81
CA PHE A 133 8.55 -13.36 -9.43
C PHE A 133 7.17 -13.97 -9.30
N ASN A 134 6.28 -13.31 -8.58
CA ASN A 134 4.88 -13.71 -8.43
C ASN A 134 4.07 -12.49 -7.95
N ARG A 135 2.74 -12.62 -7.93
CA ARG A 135 1.83 -11.55 -7.51
C ARG A 135 2.07 -11.10 -6.06
N ASP A 136 2.39 -12.03 -5.17
CA ASP A 136 2.64 -11.75 -3.75
C ASP A 136 3.91 -10.89 -3.55
N GLU A 137 4.96 -11.18 -4.31
CA GLU A 137 6.18 -10.39 -4.36
C GLU A 137 5.93 -9.01 -4.97
N ALA A 138 5.10 -8.94 -6.02
CA ALA A 138 4.72 -7.67 -6.64
C ALA A 138 3.85 -6.81 -5.69
N ASP A 139 2.92 -7.40 -4.94
CA ASP A 139 2.12 -6.69 -3.93
C ASP A 139 3.02 -6.13 -2.82
N ALA A 140 3.98 -6.94 -2.34
CA ALA A 140 4.98 -6.44 -1.40
C ALA A 140 5.85 -5.33 -2.01
N TYR A 141 6.28 -5.48 -3.27
CA TYR A 141 7.09 -4.50 -3.99
C TYR A 141 6.44 -3.13 -4.07
N TYR A 142 5.15 -3.05 -4.41
CA TYR A 142 4.47 -1.76 -4.56
C TYR A 142 4.20 -1.03 -3.24
N SER A 143 4.39 -1.73 -2.12
CA SER A 143 4.13 -1.21 -0.77
C SER A 143 5.39 -0.89 0.01
N ILE A 144 6.38 -1.78 -0.05
CA ILE A 144 7.56 -1.80 0.82
C ILE A 144 8.79 -2.22 0.03
N HIS A 145 8.97 -1.60 -1.15
CA HIS A 145 9.95 -2.01 -2.17
C HIS A 145 11.32 -2.38 -1.59
N GLY A 146 11.90 -1.49 -0.79
CA GLY A 146 13.16 -1.73 -0.07
C GLY A 146 12.91 -1.76 1.44
N PHE A 147 13.62 -2.61 2.17
CA PHE A 147 13.39 -2.76 3.61
C PHE A 147 14.65 -3.12 4.39
N THR A 148 14.59 -2.97 5.71
CA THR A 148 15.61 -3.46 6.65
C THR A 148 15.05 -4.60 7.48
N ALA A 149 15.65 -5.78 7.39
CA ALA A 149 15.30 -6.97 8.15
C ALA A 149 16.20 -7.14 9.38
N ASN A 150 15.56 -7.23 10.55
CA ASN A 150 16.21 -7.54 11.82
C ASN A 150 15.97 -9.01 12.18
N MET A 151 17.05 -9.76 12.39
CA MET A 151 16.98 -11.18 12.74
C MET A 151 16.95 -11.37 14.25
N THR A 152 16.01 -12.17 14.72
CA THR A 152 15.99 -12.65 16.11
C THR A 152 16.13 -14.18 16.11
N SER A 153 16.06 -14.79 17.30
CA SER A 153 16.12 -16.26 17.45
C SER A 153 15.00 -16.98 16.70
N ASN A 154 13.79 -16.40 16.68
CA ASN A 154 12.58 -17.03 16.14
C ASN A 154 11.81 -16.17 15.12
N ARG A 155 12.29 -14.96 14.79
CA ARG A 155 11.62 -14.06 13.85
C ARG A 155 12.58 -13.35 12.91
N VAL A 156 12.07 -13.04 11.73
CA VAL A 156 12.57 -12.01 10.82
C VAL A 156 11.61 -10.82 10.95
N ILE A 157 12.09 -9.66 11.34
CA ILE A 157 11.28 -8.44 11.43
C ILE A 157 11.67 -7.53 10.28
N ILE A 158 10.82 -7.47 9.25
CA ILE A 158 10.98 -6.53 8.13
C ILE A 158 10.48 -5.17 8.59
N ASN A 159 11.31 -4.14 8.49
CA ASN A 159 10.98 -2.77 8.83
C ASN A 159 11.15 -1.87 7.62
N ASP A 160 10.24 -0.94 7.46
CA ASP A 160 10.31 0.06 6.40
C ASP A 160 9.58 1.35 6.80
N THR A 161 9.76 2.41 6.01
CA THR A 161 8.89 3.58 5.99
C THR A 161 8.08 3.51 4.71
N TYR A 162 6.76 3.45 4.81
CA TYR A 162 5.89 3.49 3.65
C TYR A 162 6.11 4.80 2.90
N ASP A 163 6.72 4.71 1.73
CA ASP A 163 6.97 5.80 0.81
C ASP A 163 6.97 5.31 -0.64
N TYR A 164 6.92 6.26 -1.58
CA TYR A 164 7.06 6.02 -3.00
C TYR A 164 8.31 6.69 -3.55
N LYS A 165 8.91 6.05 -4.56
CA LYS A 165 9.97 6.59 -5.39
C LYS A 165 9.52 6.64 -6.83
N TYR A 166 10.01 7.63 -7.57
CA TYR A 166 9.71 7.76 -9.00
C TYR A 166 10.26 6.55 -9.78
N ASP A 167 9.43 5.98 -10.64
CA ASP A 167 9.76 4.86 -11.51
C ASP A 167 9.85 5.33 -12.97
N ASN A 168 11.05 5.24 -13.56
CA ASN A 168 11.32 5.65 -14.94
C ASN A 168 10.88 4.60 -15.98
N SER A 169 10.35 3.46 -15.57
CA SER A 169 9.85 2.44 -16.50
C SER A 169 8.54 2.87 -17.18
N ARG A 170 8.25 2.29 -18.36
CA ARG A 170 7.05 2.61 -19.16
C ARG A 170 5.92 1.58 -18.99
N THR A 171 5.79 0.99 -17.80
CA THR A 171 4.77 -0.02 -17.51
C THR A 171 3.50 0.60 -16.90
N ALA A 172 2.36 -0.09 -16.97
CA ALA A 172 1.13 0.35 -16.31
C ALA A 172 1.32 0.55 -14.79
N SER A 173 2.13 -0.31 -14.17
CA SER A 173 2.50 -0.19 -12.77
C SER A 173 3.32 1.06 -12.45
N ALA A 174 4.22 1.47 -13.34
CA ALA A 174 4.98 2.71 -13.19
C ALA A 174 4.06 3.94 -13.18
N PHE A 175 2.97 3.93 -13.96
CA PHE A 175 1.98 5.01 -13.90
C PHE A 175 1.31 5.10 -12.52
N ALA A 176 0.89 3.97 -11.94
CA ALA A 176 0.29 3.94 -10.60
C ALA A 176 1.30 4.37 -9.51
N ILE A 177 2.54 3.88 -9.59
CA ILE A 177 3.63 4.29 -8.68
C ILE A 177 3.91 5.79 -8.79
N ASN A 178 4.05 6.32 -10.02
CA ASN A 178 4.36 7.72 -10.26
C ASN A 178 3.21 8.65 -9.85
N ALA A 179 1.96 8.19 -9.96
CA ALA A 179 0.81 8.88 -9.40
C ALA A 179 0.94 8.99 -7.87
N CYS A 180 1.23 7.89 -7.18
CA CYS A 180 1.45 7.90 -5.73
C CYS A 180 2.65 8.79 -5.34
N TYR A 181 3.77 8.70 -6.06
CA TYR A 181 4.94 9.56 -5.85
C TYR A 181 4.59 11.05 -5.93
N ARG A 182 3.80 11.47 -6.94
CA ARG A 182 3.36 12.88 -7.07
C ARG A 182 2.50 13.31 -5.88
N LEU A 183 1.60 12.45 -5.43
CA LEU A 183 0.75 12.73 -4.26
C LEU A 183 1.57 12.83 -2.97
N GLN A 184 2.61 12.02 -2.82
CA GLN A 184 3.57 12.15 -1.73
C GLN A 184 4.30 13.48 -1.77
N MET A 185 4.82 13.89 -2.93
CA MET A 185 5.51 15.18 -3.09
C MET A 185 4.59 16.38 -2.86
N ALA A 186 3.29 16.23 -3.13
CA ALA A 186 2.26 17.22 -2.83
C ALA A 186 1.80 17.23 -1.36
N GLY A 187 2.37 16.37 -0.50
CA GLY A 187 2.00 16.26 0.92
C GLY A 187 0.62 15.60 1.16
N ARG A 188 0.08 14.91 0.15
CA ARG A 188 -1.21 14.20 0.24
C ARG A 188 -1.06 12.78 0.76
N LEU A 189 0.02 12.09 0.37
CA LEU A 189 0.40 10.82 0.99
C LEU A 189 1.29 11.08 2.20
N LYS A 190 0.82 10.65 3.36
CA LYS A 190 1.59 10.69 4.59
C LYS A 190 2.41 9.40 4.71
N THR A 191 3.70 9.55 4.96
CA THR A 191 4.58 8.41 5.24
C THR A 191 4.34 7.90 6.67
N TYR A 192 4.57 6.61 6.90
CA TYR A 192 4.48 6.01 8.24
C TYR A 192 5.36 4.77 8.34
N LYS A 193 5.64 4.35 9.58
CA LYS A 193 6.47 3.17 9.84
C LYS A 193 5.69 1.88 9.63
N ILE A 194 6.35 0.88 9.05
CA ILE A 194 5.84 -0.48 8.90
C ILE A 194 6.79 -1.43 9.63
N ALA A 195 6.23 -2.41 10.35
CA ALA A 195 6.99 -3.55 10.86
C ALA A 195 6.23 -4.86 10.67
N ILE A 196 6.86 -5.84 10.01
CA ILE A 196 6.27 -7.12 9.64
C ILE A 196 7.04 -8.25 10.33
N PRO A 197 6.57 -8.71 11.50
CA PRO A 197 7.19 -9.82 12.22
C PRO A 197 6.78 -11.17 11.63
N LEU A 198 7.71 -11.80 10.92
CA LEU A 198 7.57 -13.12 10.29
C LEU A 198 8.25 -14.18 11.14
N LYS A 199 7.61 -15.36 11.27
CA LYS A 199 8.19 -16.50 11.99
C LYS A 199 9.35 -17.07 11.19
N ARG A 200 10.51 -17.21 11.81
CA ARG A 200 11.73 -17.70 11.18
C ARG A 200 11.88 -19.22 11.19
#